data_AF-H8IPJ2-F1
#
_entry.id   AF-H8IPJ2-F1
#
_cell.length_a   1.000
_cell.length_b   1.000
_cell.length_c   1.000
_cell.angle_alpha   90.00
_cell.angle_beta   90.00
_cell.angle_gamma   90.00
#
_symmetry.space_group_name_H-M   'P 1'
#
loop_
_entity.id
_entity.type
_entity.pdbx_description
1 polymer ?
#
loop_
_entity_poly.entity_id
_entity_poly.type
_entity_poly.pdbx_seq_one_letter_code
_entity_poly.pdbx_strand_id
1 'polypeptide(L)'
;MLISADDWKAWDDYLHWQTADRAVPKRINRLIAEACRSPQAGIGKPEPLKYGLVGAWSRRITHEHRLVYRVVGDDLQTLQVRYHHT
;
A
#
# COMPACT_ATOMS: atom_id res chain seq x y z
N MET A 1 12.26 -2.08 1.56
CA MET A 1 10.94 -2.02 2.21
C MET A 1 11.21 -1.94 3.69
N LEU A 2 11.08 -0.75 4.28
CA LEU A 2 11.19 -0.59 5.72
C LEU A 2 9.79 -0.80 6.30
N ILE A 3 9.63 -1.87 7.07
CA ILE A 3 8.42 -2.26 7.78
C ILE A 3 8.59 -1.67 9.19
N SER A 4 7.72 -0.74 9.58
CA SER A 4 7.71 -0.12 10.92
C SER A 4 7.14 -1.08 11.99
N ALA A 5 7.19 -0.73 13.27
CA ALA A 5 6.90 -1.69 14.35
C ALA A 5 5.41 -2.10 14.48
N ASP A 6 4.47 -1.35 13.88
CA ASP A 6 3.02 -1.61 13.92
C ASP A 6 2.51 -2.37 12.66
N ASP A 7 3.44 -2.92 11.88
CA ASP A 7 3.33 -3.08 10.42
C ASP A 7 3.35 -4.57 9.99
N TRP A 8 3.23 -5.47 10.98
CA TRP A 8 3.12 -6.93 10.78
C TRP A 8 1.92 -7.29 9.89
N LYS A 9 0.83 -6.51 9.98
CA LYS A 9 -0.40 -6.76 9.23
C LYS A 9 -0.21 -6.55 7.73
N ALA A 10 0.54 -5.53 7.30
CA ALA A 10 0.81 -5.30 5.88
C ALA A 10 1.68 -6.41 5.28
N TRP A 11 2.63 -6.93 6.07
CA TRP A 11 3.45 -8.07 5.67
C TRP A 11 2.63 -9.36 5.56
N ASP A 12 1.80 -9.67 6.56
CA ASP A 12 0.93 -10.83 6.54
C ASP A 12 -0.10 -10.77 5.40
N ASP A 13 -0.64 -9.58 5.12
CA ASP A 13 -1.50 -9.36 3.96
C ASP A 13 -0.76 -9.64 2.65
N TYR A 14 0.50 -9.21 2.54
CA TYR A 14 1.34 -9.49 1.37
C TYR A 14 1.62 -10.98 1.22
N LEU A 15 1.94 -11.69 2.32
CA LEU A 15 2.14 -13.13 2.31
C LEU A 15 0.87 -13.89 1.93
N HIS A 16 -0.29 -13.48 2.44
CA HIS A 16 -1.58 -14.06 2.08
C HIS A 16 -1.81 -14.00 0.57
N TRP A 17 -1.51 -12.87 -0.07
CA TRP A 17 -1.69 -12.74 -1.51
C TRP A 17 -0.84 -13.70 -2.35
N GLN A 18 0.31 -14.16 -1.85
CA GLN A 18 1.15 -15.11 -2.58
C GLN A 18 0.48 -16.48 -2.75
N THR A 19 -0.38 -16.86 -1.80
CA THR A 19 -1.14 -18.12 -1.87
C THR A 19 -2.54 -17.91 -2.47
N ALA A 20 -3.20 -16.79 -2.18
CA ALA A 20 -4.57 -16.51 -2.62
C ALA A 20 -4.68 -16.07 -4.09
N ASP A 21 -3.82 -15.15 -4.55
CA ASP A 21 -3.80 -14.67 -5.94
C ASP A 21 -2.44 -14.07 -6.31
N ARG A 22 -1.67 -14.81 -7.11
CA ARG A 22 -0.31 -14.42 -7.53
C ARG A 22 -0.27 -13.18 -8.44
N ALA A 23 -1.39 -12.72 -8.99
CA ALA A 23 -1.44 -11.46 -9.74
C ALA A 23 -1.38 -10.24 -8.80
N VAL A 24 -1.89 -10.37 -7.57
CA VAL A 24 -1.97 -9.25 -6.62
C VAL A 24 -0.59 -8.78 -6.13
N PRO A 25 0.36 -9.64 -5.73
CA PRO A 25 1.71 -9.20 -5.35
C PRO A 25 2.43 -8.46 -6.48
N LYS A 26 2.25 -8.90 -7.74
CA LYS A 26 2.80 -8.20 -8.92
C LYS A 26 2.23 -6.79 -9.04
N ARG A 27 0.92 -6.64 -8.81
CA ARG A 27 0.24 -5.33 -8.82
C ARG A 27 0.73 -4.44 -7.66
N ILE A 28 0.85 -4.98 -6.46
CA ILE A 28 1.37 -4.27 -5.28
C ILE A 28 2.77 -3.75 -5.55
N ASN A 29 3.69 -4.61 -6.02
CA ASN A 29 5.08 -4.22 -6.29
C ASN A 29 5.18 -3.13 -7.35
N ARG A 30 4.34 -3.19 -8.40
CA ARG A 30 4.27 -2.13 -9.42
C ARG A 30 3.78 -0.80 -8.84
N LEU A 31 2.80 -0.83 -7.93
CA LEU A 31 2.30 0.37 -7.26
C LEU A 31 3.32 0.97 -6.30
N ILE A 32 4.04 0.13 -5.53
CA ILE A 32 5.13 0.57 -4.65
C ILE A 32 6.24 1.25 -5.47
N ALA A 33 6.70 0.61 -6.55
CA ALA A 33 7.74 1.17 -7.40
C ALA A 33 7.33 2.53 -8.01
N GLU A 34 6.06 2.69 -8.37
CA GLU A 34 5.54 3.98 -8.85
C GLU A 34 5.45 5.00 -7.72
N ALA A 35 4.99 4.61 -6.54
CA ALA A 35 4.87 5.50 -5.39
C ALA A 35 6.24 5.99 -4.91
N CYS A 36 7.31 5.21 -5.05
CA CYS A 36 8.67 5.67 -4.79
C CYS A 36 9.13 6.76 -5.78
N ARG A 37 8.67 6.72 -7.04
CA ARG A 37 9.02 7.74 -8.06
C ARG A 37 8.15 8.98 -8.00
N SER A 38 6.86 8.80 -7.76
CA SER A 38 5.86 9.87 -7.81
C SER A 38 4.79 9.62 -6.77
N PRO A 39 5.03 9.92 -5.48
CA PRO A 39 4.18 9.52 -4.38
C PRO A 39 2.72 9.95 -4.53
N GLN A 40 2.45 11.08 -5.17
CA GLN A 40 1.10 11.67 -5.22
C GLN A 40 0.42 11.53 -6.60
N ALA A 41 1.06 10.85 -7.56
CA ALA A 41 0.60 10.77 -8.95
C ALA A 41 0.82 9.39 -9.58
N GLY A 42 0.29 9.19 -10.79
CA GLY A 42 0.48 7.97 -11.58
C GLY A 42 -0.57 6.89 -11.32
N ILE A 43 -0.16 5.63 -11.43
CA ILE A 43 -1.09 4.49 -11.49
C ILE A 43 -1.78 4.21 -10.15
N GLY A 44 -2.96 3.61 -10.24
CA GLY A 44 -3.75 3.23 -9.06
C GLY A 44 -4.57 4.37 -8.48
N LYS A 45 -4.70 5.51 -9.16
CA LYS A 45 -5.49 6.67 -8.74
C LYS A 45 -5.16 7.09 -7.29
N PRO A 46 -3.98 7.71 -7.07
CA PRO A 46 -3.56 8.15 -5.74
C PRO A 46 -4.58 9.12 -5.15
N GLU A 47 -5.05 8.82 -3.93
CA GLU A 47 -6.03 9.62 -3.20
C GLU A 47 -5.49 9.86 -1.77
N PRO A 48 -5.39 11.12 -1.30
CA PRO A 48 -4.93 11.41 0.06
C PRO A 48 -5.98 10.97 1.08
N LEU A 49 -5.55 10.35 2.18
CA LEU A 49 -6.43 9.94 3.27
C LEU A 49 -6.69 11.12 4.22
N LYS A 50 -7.96 11.35 4.54
CA LYS A 50 -8.42 12.50 5.32
C LYS A 50 -8.57 12.22 6.82
N TYR A 51 -8.70 10.95 7.22
CA TYR A 51 -9.05 10.56 8.59
C TYR A 51 -8.12 9.45 9.08
N GLY A 52 -7.73 9.48 10.36
CA GLY A 52 -6.95 8.44 11.04
C GLY A 52 -5.47 8.33 10.66
N LEU A 53 -5.09 8.66 9.42
CA LEU A 53 -3.73 8.53 8.88
C LEU A 53 -3.31 9.79 8.12
N VAL A 54 -3.16 10.91 8.84
CA VAL A 54 -2.77 12.20 8.24
C VAL A 54 -1.44 12.04 7.50
N GLY A 55 -1.39 12.54 6.25
CA GLY A 55 -0.23 12.44 5.37
C GLY A 55 -0.10 11.10 4.63
N ALA A 56 -1.00 10.15 4.86
CA ALA A 56 -1.05 8.90 4.10
C ALA A 56 -1.82 9.05 2.78
N TRP A 57 -1.47 8.17 1.85
CA TRP A 57 -2.02 8.07 0.52
C TRP A 57 -2.53 6.66 0.27
N SER A 58 -3.58 6.55 -0.53
CA SER A 58 -4.11 5.27 -0.99
C SER A 58 -4.01 5.14 -2.50
N ARG A 59 -3.71 3.92 -2.97
CA ARG A 59 -3.77 3.52 -4.39
C ARG A 59 -4.58 2.24 -4.53
N ARG A 60 -5.32 2.11 -5.63
CA ARG A 60 -6.15 0.94 -5.98
C ARG A 60 -5.29 -0.23 -6.43
N ILE A 61 -5.30 -1.29 -5.61
CA ILE A 61 -4.80 -2.62 -5.99
C ILE A 61 -5.87 -3.30 -6.85
N THR A 62 -7.07 -3.45 -6.28
CA THR A 62 -8.29 -3.93 -6.95
C THR A 62 -9.43 -2.93 -6.74
N HIS A 63 -10.67 -3.29 -7.10
CA HIS A 63 -11.84 -2.48 -6.76
C HIS A 63 -12.01 -2.34 -5.23
N GLU A 64 -11.72 -3.40 -4.48
CA GLU A 64 -11.87 -3.48 -3.03
C GLU A 64 -10.60 -3.05 -2.29
N HIS A 65 -9.43 -3.58 -2.68
CA HIS A 65 -8.22 -3.44 -1.87
C HIS A 65 -7.38 -2.22 -2.26
N ARG A 66 -6.70 -1.66 -1.27
CA ARG A 66 -5.84 -0.47 -1.41
C ARG A 66 -4.44 -0.74 -0.88
N LEU A 67 -3.45 -0.21 -1.58
CA LEU A 67 -2.13 0.05 -1.05
C LEU A 67 -2.23 1.37 -0.31
N VAL A 68 -2.05 1.35 1.01
CA VAL A 68 -1.97 2.54 1.85
C VAL A 68 -0.52 2.73 2.26
N TYR A 69 0.00 3.94 2.11
CA TYR A 69 1.38 4.27 2.43
C TYR A 69 1.53 5.73 2.86
N ARG A 70 2.67 6.06 3.44
CA ARG A 70 3.10 7.45 3.68
C ARG A 70 4.57 7.60 3.32
N VAL A 71 4.98 8.83 3.06
CA VAL A 71 6.39 9.19 2.84
C VAL A 71 6.91 9.90 4.09
N VAL A 72 8.01 9.40 4.64
CA VAL A 72 8.68 9.96 5.83
C VAL A 72 10.16 10.13 5.48
N GLY A 73 10.61 11.38 5.32
CA GLY A 73 11.92 11.64 4.73
C GLY A 73 11.99 11.07 3.32
N ASP A 74 13.00 10.24 3.06
CA ASP A 74 13.19 9.54 1.78
C ASP A 74 12.54 8.14 1.76
N ASP A 75 11.90 7.73 2.87
CA ASP A 75 11.33 6.39 3.01
C ASP A 75 9.84 6.36 2.69
N LEU A 76 9.45 5.35 1.89
CA LEU A 76 8.06 4.99 1.66
C LEU A 76 7.67 3.85 2.61
N GLN A 77 6.81 4.17 3.57
CA GLN A 77 6.28 3.23 4.56
C GLN A 77 4.93 2.70 4.09
N THR A 78 4.82 1.38 3.93
CA THR A 78 3.59 0.70 3.48
C THR A 78 2.79 0.29 4.70
N LEU A 79 1.57 0.81 4.86
CA LEU A 79 0.74 0.62 6.06
C LEU A 79 -0.32 -0.49 5.89
N GLN A 80 -0.78 -0.73 4.66
CA GLN A 80 -1.83 -1.72 4.36
C GLN A 80 -1.80 -2.11 2.88
N VAL A 81 -2.01 -3.40 2.58
CA VAL A 81 -2.14 -3.90 1.19
C VAL A 81 -3.35 -4.81 0.96
N ARG A 82 -4.23 -4.93 1.95
CA ARG A 82 -5.50 -5.63 1.86
C ARG A 82 -6.54 -4.92 2.72
N TYR A 83 -7.73 -4.73 2.16
CA TYR A 83 -8.84 -4.22 2.95
C TYR A 83 -9.40 -5.34 3.83
N HIS A 84 -9.66 -5.03 5.11
CA HIS A 84 -10.31 -5.96 6.04
C HIS A 84 -11.70 -5.40 6.32
N HIS A 85 -12.73 -6.13 5.90
CA HIS A 85 -14.08 -5.87 6.42
C HIS A 85 -14.08 -6.34 7.88
N THR A 86 -14.11 -5.38 8.81
CA THR A 86 -14.47 -5.62 10.21
C THR A 86 -15.85 -6.23 10.32
#